data_AF-A0AAN4QD39-F1
#
_entry.id   AF-A0AAN4QD39-F1
#
_cell.length_a   1.000
_cell.length_b   1.000
_cell.length_c   1.000
_cell.angle_alpha   90.00
_cell.angle_beta   90.00
_cell.angle_gamma   90.00
#
_symmetry.space_group_name_H-M   'P 1'
#
loop_
_entity.id
_entity.type
_entity.pdbx_description
1 polymer ?
#
loop_
_entity_poly.entity_id
_entity_poly.type
_entity_poly.pdbx_seq_one_letter_code
_entity_poly.pdbx_strand_id
1 'polypeptide(L)'
;MRAYCKDVYDLARVTGRAVNNPLEGVHKFLSSGKAENYAHVSAEELPALLRAIQSYPHAKDVQLGLRLLTLLAVRPSELREAQWSEFDLEKKLWTIPVERKGRKKGREHLVPPCRQAIELLEELHPITGAYPLLFPGRSDRTKVISSYRSSAGPAVVADICRKIGHGIDETEPRNRTRSSGPRL
;
A
#
# COMPACT_ATOMS: atom_id res chain seq x y z
N MET A 1 12.44 5.28 14.13
CA MET A 1 13.21 6.35 14.81
C MET A 1 14.55 5.87 15.36
N ARG A 2 14.61 4.78 16.15
CA ARG A 2 15.87 4.22 16.69
C ARG A 2 16.97 3.97 15.65
N ALA A 3 16.65 3.33 14.52
CA ALA A 3 17.63 2.99 13.48
C ALA A 3 18.38 4.23 12.97
N TYR A 4 17.62 5.30 12.67
CA TYR A 4 18.20 6.58 12.24
C TYR A 4 19.11 7.19 13.31
N CYS A 5 18.72 7.19 14.58
CA CYS A 5 19.58 7.70 15.65
C CYS A 5 20.88 6.89 15.75
N LYS A 6 20.81 5.55 15.66
CA LYS A 6 21.99 4.69 15.63
C LYS A 6 22.91 5.06 14.47
N ASP A 7 22.36 5.21 13.27
CA ASP A 7 23.12 5.52 12.05
C ASP A 7 23.79 6.91 12.13
N VAL A 8 23.12 7.89 12.74
CA VAL A 8 23.71 9.23 12.97
C VAL A 8 24.89 9.15 13.94
N TYR A 9 24.79 8.39 15.03
CA TYR A 9 25.90 8.20 15.97
C TYR A 9 27.03 7.34 15.39
N ASP A 10 26.70 6.37 14.53
CA ASP A 10 27.71 5.60 13.78
C ASP A 10 28.48 6.50 12.82
N LEU A 11 27.80 7.42 12.12
CA LEU A 11 28.43 8.43 11.27
C LEU A 11 29.29 9.41 12.09
N ALA A 12 28.79 9.85 13.25
CA ALA A 12 29.56 10.73 14.15
C ALA A 12 30.84 10.04 14.64
N ARG A 13 30.80 8.73 14.89
CA ARG A 13 31.98 7.93 15.26
C ARG A 13 32.99 7.83 14.12
N VAL A 14 32.55 7.48 12.91
CA VAL A 14 33.43 7.39 11.73
C VAL A 14 34.09 8.72 11.40
N THR A 15 33.36 9.82 11.60
CA THR A 15 33.86 11.16 11.30
C THR A 15 34.60 11.82 12.49
N GLY A 16 34.87 11.09 13.57
CA GLY A 16 35.63 11.56 14.73
C GLY A 16 34.91 12.58 15.62
N ARG A 17 33.61 12.82 15.41
CA ARG A 17 32.77 13.72 16.23
C ARG A 17 32.28 13.06 17.51
N ALA A 18 32.32 11.73 17.58
CA ALA A 18 32.02 10.94 18.76
C ALA A 18 33.05 9.80 18.91
N VAL A 19 33.35 9.42 20.15
CA VAL A 19 34.29 8.32 20.44
C VAL A 19 33.61 6.95 20.29
N ASN A 20 32.34 6.86 20.68
CA ASN A 20 31.55 5.63 20.71
C ASN A 20 30.06 5.92 20.44
N ASN A 21 29.30 4.89 20.08
CA ASN A 21 27.86 4.99 19.88
C ASN A 21 27.12 4.64 21.19
N PRO A 22 26.45 5.61 21.85
CA PRO A 22 25.74 5.36 23.11
C PRO A 22 24.49 4.46 22.95
N LEU A 23 24.05 4.23 21.71
CA LEU A 23 22.89 3.40 21.39
C LEU A 23 23.26 1.93 21.12
N GLU A 24 24.54 1.59 21.24
CA GLU A 24 25.02 0.22 21.09
C GLU A 24 24.45 -0.66 22.22
N GLY A 25 23.94 -1.84 21.86
CA GLY A 25 23.35 -2.78 22.83
C GLY A 25 21.97 -2.40 23.41
N VAL A 26 21.53 -1.14 23.35
CA VAL A 26 20.23 -0.66 23.88
C VAL A 26 19.05 -1.50 23.37
N HIS A 27 19.14 -2.01 22.16
CA HIS A 27 18.13 -2.87 21.54
C HIS A 27 17.78 -4.14 22.31
N LYS A 28 18.70 -4.64 23.12
CA LYS A 28 18.50 -5.84 23.95
C LYS A 28 17.57 -5.56 25.13
N PHE A 29 17.43 -4.29 25.50
CA PHE A 29 16.64 -3.83 26.65
C PHE A 29 15.32 -3.17 26.23
N LEU A 30 15.08 -3.06 24.92
CA LEU A 30 13.84 -2.52 24.39
C LEU A 30 12.87 -3.67 24.08
N SER A 31 11.67 -3.60 24.63
CA SER A 31 10.57 -4.48 24.27
C SER A 31 10.23 -4.26 22.80
N SER A 32 10.61 -5.21 21.95
CA SER A 32 10.19 -5.22 20.55
C SER A 32 8.77 -5.78 20.51
N GLY A 33 7.83 -5.02 19.93
CA GLY A 33 6.51 -5.57 19.62
C GLY A 33 6.69 -6.78 18.68
N LYS A 34 5.98 -7.88 18.94
CA LYS A 34 5.94 -8.99 17.99
C LYS A 34 5.23 -8.50 16.73
N ALA A 35 5.89 -8.60 15.59
CA ALA A 35 5.23 -8.38 14.31
C ALA A 35 4.18 -9.49 14.14
N GLU A 36 2.91 -9.13 14.16
CA GLU A 36 1.83 -10.04 13.81
C GLU A 36 1.69 -10.04 12.29
N ASN A 37 1.71 -11.23 11.68
CA ASN A 37 1.42 -11.37 10.26
C ASN A 37 -0.07 -11.09 10.02
N TYR A 38 -0.38 -10.43 8.91
CA TYR A 38 -1.77 -10.21 8.51
C TYR A 38 -2.45 -11.55 8.21
N ALA A 39 -3.70 -11.69 8.66
CA ALA A 39 -4.50 -12.88 8.39
C ALA A 39 -4.78 -12.99 6.88
N HIS A 40 -4.55 -14.18 6.32
CA HIS A 40 -4.88 -14.47 4.93
C HIS A 40 -6.39 -14.74 4.80
N VAL A 41 -6.96 -14.42 3.64
CA VAL A 41 -8.32 -14.84 3.29
C VAL A 41 -8.34 -16.33 3.06
N SER A 42 -9.26 -17.04 3.69
CA SER A 42 -9.50 -18.43 3.36
C SER A 42 -10.22 -18.55 2.00
N ALA A 43 -10.15 -19.72 1.37
CA ALA A 43 -10.80 -19.94 0.07
C ALA A 43 -12.33 -19.77 0.15
N GLU A 44 -12.92 -20.02 1.31
CA GLU A 44 -14.35 -19.91 1.60
C GLU A 44 -14.81 -18.45 1.74
N GLU A 45 -13.94 -17.59 2.26
CA GLU A 45 -14.21 -16.16 2.43
C GLU A 45 -13.99 -15.34 1.15
N LEU A 46 -13.18 -15.87 0.22
CA LEU A 46 -12.82 -15.18 -1.02
C LEU A 46 -14.04 -14.78 -1.88
N PRO A 47 -15.06 -15.63 -2.12
CA PRO A 47 -16.24 -15.22 -2.89
C PRO A 47 -17.01 -14.07 -2.24
N ALA A 48 -17.09 -14.03 -0.90
CA ALA A 48 -17.74 -12.94 -0.18
C ALA A 48 -16.96 -11.63 -0.33
N LEU A 49 -15.63 -11.70 -0.28
CA LEU A 49 -14.75 -10.57 -0.51
C LEU A 49 -14.92 -9.99 -1.93
N LEU A 50 -14.91 -10.85 -2.95
CA LEU A 50 -15.06 -10.42 -4.34
C LEU A 50 -16.43 -9.76 -4.59
N ARG A 51 -17.51 -10.28 -3.98
CA ARG A 51 -18.83 -9.65 -4.03
C ARG A 51 -18.83 -8.28 -3.34
N ALA A 52 -18.20 -8.15 -2.18
CA ALA A 52 -18.10 -6.87 -1.48
C ALA A 52 -17.33 -5.81 -2.29
N ILE A 53 -16.28 -6.23 -3.01
CA ILE A 53 -15.54 -5.35 -3.94
C ILE A 53 -16.45 -4.93 -5.11
N GLN A 54 -17.21 -5.86 -5.68
CA GLN A 54 -18.15 -5.55 -6.78
C GLN A 54 -19.29 -4.65 -6.34
N SER A 55 -19.78 -4.76 -5.10
CA SER A 55 -20.87 -3.94 -4.58
C SER A 55 -20.38 -2.63 -3.93
N TYR A 56 -19.11 -2.24 -4.13
CA TYR A 56 -18.55 -1.06 -3.47
C TYR A 56 -19.29 0.21 -3.92
N PRO A 57 -19.97 0.93 -3.00
CA PRO A 57 -20.96 1.95 -3.36
C PRO A 57 -20.35 3.34 -3.63
N HIS A 58 -19.03 3.48 -3.53
CA HIS A 58 -18.36 4.77 -3.62
C HIS A 58 -17.89 5.07 -5.05
N ALA A 59 -16.76 5.75 -5.18
CA ALA A 59 -16.28 6.24 -6.47
C ALA A 59 -15.89 5.05 -7.39
N LYS A 60 -16.36 5.09 -8.64
CA LYS A 60 -16.22 4.01 -9.63
C LYS A 60 -14.75 3.69 -9.94
N ASP A 61 -13.89 4.70 -9.95
CA ASP A 61 -12.44 4.57 -10.04
C ASP A 61 -11.86 3.68 -8.93
N VAL A 62 -12.28 3.86 -7.67
CA VAL A 62 -11.83 3.04 -6.54
C VAL A 62 -12.30 1.59 -6.67
N GLN A 63 -13.55 1.39 -7.10
CA GLN A 63 -14.09 0.04 -7.35
C GLN A 63 -13.30 -0.69 -8.44
N LEU A 64 -13.02 -0.03 -9.57
CA LEU A 64 -12.21 -0.58 -10.67
C LEU A 64 -10.78 -0.87 -10.21
N GLY A 65 -10.17 0.03 -9.43
CA GLY A 65 -8.84 -0.16 -8.85
C GLY A 65 -8.75 -1.39 -7.93
N LEU A 66 -9.75 -1.61 -7.08
CA LEU A 66 -9.80 -2.81 -6.22
C LEU A 66 -9.91 -4.09 -7.05
N ARG A 67 -10.73 -4.10 -8.10
CA ARG A 67 -10.85 -5.24 -9.01
C ARG A 67 -9.54 -5.51 -9.74
N LEU A 68 -8.86 -4.46 -10.21
CA LEU A 68 -7.54 -4.58 -10.85
C LEU A 68 -6.49 -5.15 -9.89
N LEU A 69 -6.47 -4.73 -8.61
CA LEU A 69 -5.58 -5.33 -7.59
C LEU A 69 -5.84 -6.82 -7.41
N THR A 70 -7.11 -7.24 -7.38
CA THR A 70 -7.43 -8.67 -7.23
C THR A 70 -7.03 -9.52 -8.44
N LEU A 71 -7.04 -8.95 -9.65
CA LEU A 71 -6.71 -9.70 -10.88
C LEU A 71 -5.20 -9.69 -11.17
N LEU A 72 -4.53 -8.58 -10.91
CA LEU A 72 -3.11 -8.41 -11.24
C LEU A 72 -2.18 -8.81 -10.09
N ALA A 73 -2.70 -8.90 -8.86
CA ALA A 73 -1.95 -9.27 -7.66
C ALA A 73 -0.66 -8.44 -7.43
N VAL A 74 -0.64 -7.21 -7.94
CA VAL A 74 0.46 -6.25 -7.76
C VAL A 74 0.33 -5.52 -6.43
N ARG A 75 1.42 -4.89 -5.99
CA ARG A 75 1.35 -4.09 -4.76
C ARG A 75 0.40 -2.91 -4.97
N PRO A 76 -0.40 -2.53 -3.95
CA PRO A 76 -1.25 -1.35 -4.05
C PRO A 76 -0.51 -0.06 -4.44
N SER A 77 0.75 0.09 -4.02
CA SER A 77 1.60 1.22 -4.42
C SER A 77 1.98 1.19 -5.90
N GLU A 78 2.20 0.00 -6.48
CA GLU A 78 2.54 -0.17 -7.89
C GLU A 78 1.34 0.18 -8.79
N LEU A 79 0.12 -0.20 -8.41
CA LEU A 79 -1.07 0.17 -9.18
C LEU A 79 -1.43 1.66 -9.03
N ARG A 80 -1.29 2.20 -7.82
CA ARG A 80 -1.64 3.61 -7.53
C ARG A 80 -0.78 4.61 -8.32
N GLU A 81 0.50 4.32 -8.43
CA GLU A 81 1.47 5.17 -9.12
C GLU A 81 1.55 4.84 -10.63
N ALA A 82 0.68 3.95 -11.14
CA ALA A 82 0.73 3.51 -12.53
C ALA A 82 0.34 4.62 -13.50
N GLN A 83 0.96 4.62 -14.67
CA GLN A 83 0.68 5.55 -15.76
C GLN A 83 0.08 4.82 -16.95
N TRP A 84 -0.79 5.49 -17.72
CA TRP A 84 -1.37 4.90 -18.94
C TRP A 84 -0.31 4.52 -19.98
N SER A 85 0.80 5.27 -20.05
CA SER A 85 1.93 4.98 -20.93
C SER A 85 2.68 3.67 -20.62
N GLU A 86 2.46 3.08 -19.44
CA GLU A 86 3.09 1.82 -19.04
C GLU A 86 2.32 0.59 -19.56
N PHE A 87 1.09 0.77 -20.02
CA PHE A 87 0.22 -0.28 -20.52
C PHE A 87 0.27 -0.33 -22.05
N ASP A 88 0.85 -1.39 -22.58
CA ASP A 88 0.74 -1.75 -23.99
C ASP A 88 -0.48 -2.69 -24.14
N LEU A 89 -1.65 -2.12 -24.44
CA LEU A 89 -2.90 -2.87 -24.56
C LEU A 89 -2.90 -3.81 -25.78
N GLU A 90 -2.19 -3.44 -26.86
CA GLU A 90 -2.03 -4.26 -28.07
C GLU A 90 -1.24 -5.54 -27.75
N LYS A 91 -0.11 -5.39 -27.04
CA LYS A 91 0.71 -6.53 -26.61
C LYS A 91 0.21 -7.17 -25.31
N LYS A 92 -0.84 -6.62 -24.70
CA LYS A 92 -1.39 -7.06 -23.40
C LYS A 92 -0.29 -7.16 -22.35
N LEU A 93 0.47 -6.08 -22.19
CA LEU A 93 1.63 -6.03 -21.32
C LEU A 93 1.63 -4.75 -20.50
N TRP A 94 1.74 -4.89 -19.19
CA TRP A 94 2.01 -3.78 -18.29
C TRP A 94 3.46 -3.85 -17.81
N THR A 95 4.22 -2.80 -18.08
CA THR A 95 5.64 -2.71 -17.72
C THR A 95 5.81 -1.77 -16.53
N ILE A 96 6.10 -2.32 -15.36
CA ILE A 96 6.31 -1.53 -14.15
C ILE A 96 7.79 -1.14 -14.05
N PRO A 97 8.13 0.16 -14.07
CA PRO A 97 9.50 0.62 -14.06
C PRO A 97 10.19 0.35 -12.72
N VAL A 98 11.52 0.16 -12.78
CA VAL A 98 12.37 -0.14 -11.60
C VAL A 98 12.39 1.02 -10.60
N GLU A 99 12.26 2.24 -11.08
CA GLU A 99 12.33 3.47 -10.28
C GLU A 99 11.14 3.64 -9.31
N ARG A 100 10.14 2.75 -9.38
CA ARG A 100 8.97 2.78 -8.51
C ARG A 100 9.36 2.55 -7.04
N LYS A 101 8.88 3.44 -6.15
CA LYS A 101 9.19 3.42 -4.72
C LYS A 101 8.80 2.07 -4.11
N GLY A 102 9.74 1.44 -3.41
CA GLY A 102 9.54 0.13 -2.76
C GLY A 102 10.29 -1.03 -3.41
N ARG A 103 10.81 -0.87 -4.64
CA ARG A 103 11.81 -1.82 -5.19
C ARG A 103 13.19 -1.47 -4.65
N LYS A 104 13.72 -2.34 -3.78
CA LYS A 104 15.03 -2.16 -3.14
C LYS A 104 16.23 -2.55 -4.01
N LYS A 105 16.02 -3.02 -5.25
CA LYS A 105 16.97 -3.34 -6.34
C LYS A 105 16.25 -4.33 -7.29
N GLY A 106 16.28 -4.15 -8.61
CA GLY A 106 15.69 -5.14 -9.52
C GLY A 106 15.54 -4.74 -10.98
N ARG A 107 15.07 -5.70 -11.79
CA ARG A 107 14.66 -5.52 -13.19
C ARG A 107 13.22 -5.02 -13.28
N GLU A 108 12.84 -4.50 -14.44
CA GLU A 108 11.45 -4.16 -14.77
C GLU A 108 10.53 -5.35 -14.51
N HIS A 109 9.31 -5.06 -14.08
CA HIS A 109 8.32 -6.11 -13.84
C HIS A 109 7.26 -6.08 -14.92
N LEU A 110 7.27 -7.15 -15.69
CA LEU A 110 6.33 -7.39 -16.75
C LEU A 110 5.14 -8.14 -16.16
N VAL A 111 3.99 -7.50 -16.16
CA VAL A 111 2.72 -8.08 -15.72
C VAL A 111 1.85 -8.25 -16.96
N PRO A 112 1.50 -9.47 -17.37
CA PRO A 112 0.54 -9.68 -18.44
C PRO A 112 -0.89 -9.49 -17.92
N PRO A 113 -1.60 -8.39 -18.23
CA PRO A 113 -3.01 -8.23 -17.87
C PRO A 113 -3.88 -9.33 -18.49
N CYS A 114 -4.73 -9.94 -17.67
CA CYS A 114 -5.75 -10.85 -18.16
C CYS A 114 -6.85 -10.07 -18.92
N ARG A 115 -7.67 -10.78 -19.71
CA ARG A 115 -8.76 -10.15 -20.48
C ARG A 115 -9.68 -9.29 -19.61
N GLN A 116 -10.03 -9.79 -18.42
CA GLN A 116 -10.87 -9.07 -17.47
C GLN A 116 -10.20 -7.78 -16.97
N ALA A 117 -8.88 -7.77 -16.81
CA ALA A 117 -8.15 -6.56 -16.42
C ALA A 117 -8.17 -5.52 -17.55
N ILE A 118 -8.07 -5.96 -18.81
CA ILE A 118 -8.17 -5.07 -19.98
C ILE A 118 -9.56 -4.43 -20.06
N GLU A 119 -10.63 -5.22 -19.91
CA GLU A 119 -12.01 -4.70 -19.88
C GLU A 119 -12.19 -3.62 -18.79
N LEU A 120 -11.59 -3.82 -17.61
CA LEU A 120 -11.62 -2.83 -16.53
C LEU A 120 -10.78 -1.58 -16.83
N LEU A 121 -9.66 -1.73 -17.54
CA LEU A 121 -8.84 -0.59 -17.98
C LEU A 121 -9.59 0.23 -19.03
N GLU A 122 -10.28 -0.41 -19.97
CA GLU A 122 -11.15 0.26 -20.95
C GLU A 122 -12.31 1.00 -20.27
N GLU A 123 -12.91 0.41 -19.22
CA GLU A 123 -13.95 1.07 -18.42
C GLU A 123 -13.41 2.25 -17.59
N LEU A 124 -12.14 2.18 -17.16
CA LEU A 124 -11.48 3.24 -16.39
C LEU A 124 -10.99 4.40 -17.29
N HIS A 125 -10.63 4.11 -18.54
CA HIS A 125 -10.10 5.08 -19.49
C HIS A 125 -10.97 6.34 -19.69
N PRO A 126 -12.32 6.27 -19.84
CA PRO A 126 -13.14 7.48 -19.94
C PRO A 126 -13.16 8.32 -18.65
N ILE A 127 -12.76 7.76 -17.50
CA ILE A 127 -12.77 8.45 -16.19
C ILE A 127 -11.44 9.15 -15.93
N THR A 128 -10.31 8.48 -16.19
CA THR A 128 -8.97 8.98 -15.83
C THR A 128 -7.99 9.08 -17.01
N GLY A 129 -8.37 8.61 -18.21
CA GLY A 129 -7.51 8.59 -19.40
C GLY A 129 -7.09 9.97 -19.93
N ALA A 130 -7.75 11.04 -19.49
CA ALA A 130 -7.32 12.41 -19.77
C ALA A 130 -6.03 12.82 -19.01
N TYR A 131 -5.58 12.02 -18.04
CA TYR A 131 -4.39 12.29 -17.23
C TYR A 131 -3.32 11.24 -17.49
N PRO A 132 -2.03 11.53 -17.25
CA PRO A 132 -0.97 10.53 -17.38
C PRO A 132 -1.13 9.35 -16.40
N LEU A 133 -1.68 9.63 -15.22
CA LEU A 133 -1.86 8.67 -14.14
C LEU A 133 -3.14 7.86 -14.29
N LEU A 134 -3.05 6.57 -13.98
CA LEU A 134 -4.19 5.67 -13.90
C LEU A 134 -5.17 6.09 -12.80
N PHE A 135 -4.64 6.54 -11.66
CA PHE A 135 -5.38 7.03 -10.49
C PHE A 135 -4.87 8.42 -10.02
N PRO A 136 -5.34 9.51 -10.66
CA PRO A 136 -4.94 10.87 -10.29
C PRO A 136 -5.54 11.31 -8.95
N GLY A 137 -4.87 12.24 -8.28
CA GLY A 137 -5.38 12.88 -7.06
C GLY A 137 -6.59 13.76 -7.33
N ARG A 138 -7.54 13.81 -6.39
CA ARG A 138 -8.76 14.63 -6.50
C ARG A 138 -8.49 16.14 -6.58
N SER A 139 -7.56 16.65 -5.75
CA SER A 139 -7.20 18.07 -5.75
C SER A 139 -6.12 18.42 -6.76
N ASP A 140 -5.18 17.52 -6.99
CA ASP A 140 -4.06 17.72 -7.91
C ASP A 140 -3.94 16.50 -8.81
N ARG A 141 -4.36 16.67 -10.06
CA ARG A 141 -4.43 15.58 -11.04
C ARG A 141 -3.07 15.20 -11.61
N THR A 142 -2.03 15.97 -11.29
CA THR A 142 -0.62 15.65 -11.63
C THR A 142 0.02 14.76 -10.57
N LYS A 143 -0.59 14.65 -9.40
CA LYS A 143 -0.10 13.82 -8.30
C LYS A 143 -0.91 12.55 -8.20
N VAL A 144 -0.25 11.50 -7.75
CA VAL A 144 -0.91 10.26 -7.36
C VAL A 144 -1.88 10.55 -6.23
N ILE A 145 -3.01 9.84 -6.20
CA ILE A 145 -3.90 9.88 -5.04
C ILE A 145 -3.08 9.67 -3.76
N SER A 146 -3.20 10.58 -2.79
CA SER A 146 -2.39 10.51 -1.57
C SER A 146 -2.59 9.16 -0.90
N SER A 147 -1.57 8.68 -0.16
CA SER A 147 -1.75 7.47 0.63
C SER A 147 -2.95 7.66 1.54
N TYR A 148 -4.04 6.98 1.18
CA TYR A 148 -5.23 6.69 1.98
C TYR A 148 -6.07 7.86 2.56
N ARG A 149 -5.93 9.12 2.15
CA ARG A 149 -6.92 10.16 2.54
C ARG A 149 -8.08 10.31 1.54
N SER A 150 -8.94 9.28 1.50
CA SER A 150 -10.35 9.46 1.13
C SER A 150 -11.18 9.11 2.36
N SER A 151 -11.75 10.11 3.02
CA SER A 151 -12.61 10.02 4.21
C SER A 151 -13.95 9.28 3.99
N ALA A 152 -14.06 8.46 2.94
CA ALA A 152 -15.25 7.66 2.63
C ALA A 152 -14.93 6.20 2.27
N GLY A 153 -13.68 5.73 2.34
CA GLY A 153 -13.32 4.36 1.98
C GLY A 153 -12.20 3.63 2.75
N PRO A 154 -11.63 4.11 3.89
CA PRO A 154 -10.48 3.44 4.48
C PRO A 154 -10.82 2.06 5.05
N ALA A 155 -12.01 1.90 5.64
CA ALA A 155 -12.35 0.66 6.34
C ALA A 155 -12.44 -0.55 5.41
N VAL A 156 -13.06 -0.41 4.23
CA VAL A 156 -13.24 -1.53 3.28
C VAL A 156 -11.94 -1.85 2.56
N VAL A 157 -11.19 -0.83 2.10
CA VAL A 157 -9.89 -1.04 1.44
C VAL A 157 -8.86 -1.58 2.43
N ALA A 158 -8.81 -1.06 3.67
CA ALA A 158 -7.96 -1.59 4.71
C ALA A 158 -8.40 -2.99 5.15
N ASP A 159 -9.69 -3.32 5.18
CA ASP A 159 -10.17 -4.67 5.48
C ASP A 159 -9.85 -5.66 4.34
N ILE A 160 -9.96 -5.23 3.08
CA ILE A 160 -9.56 -6.01 1.90
C ILE A 160 -8.04 -6.19 1.85
N CYS A 161 -7.24 -5.15 2.07
CA CYS A 161 -5.78 -5.26 2.14
C CYS A 161 -5.31 -6.07 3.36
N ARG A 162 -6.00 -5.93 4.52
CA ARG A 162 -5.81 -6.74 5.73
C ARG A 162 -6.08 -8.21 5.47
N LYS A 163 -7.10 -8.52 4.66
CA LYS A 163 -7.50 -9.88 4.27
C LYS A 163 -6.58 -10.48 3.20
N ILE A 164 -6.20 -9.73 2.17
CA ILE A 164 -5.33 -10.21 1.07
C ILE A 164 -3.84 -10.31 1.51
N GLY A 165 -3.50 -10.00 2.77
CA GLY A 165 -2.15 -10.17 3.31
C GLY A 165 -1.14 -9.12 2.83
N HIS A 166 -1.60 -8.01 2.23
CA HIS A 166 -0.73 -6.91 1.84
C HIS A 166 -0.55 -5.96 3.02
N GLY A 167 0.65 -6.00 3.62
CA GLY A 167 0.97 -5.20 4.80
C GLY A 167 0.78 -3.70 4.56
N ILE A 168 -0.20 -3.13 5.27
CA ILE A 168 -0.42 -1.70 5.39
C ILE A 168 -0.10 -1.29 6.83
N ASP A 169 1.04 -0.62 6.99
CA ASP A 169 1.39 0.06 8.23
C ASP A 169 0.53 1.31 8.36
N GLU A 170 -0.58 1.20 9.08
CA GLU A 170 -1.34 2.36 9.55
C GLU A 170 -1.44 2.31 11.08
N THR A 171 -0.59 3.11 11.71
CA THR A 171 -0.72 3.59 13.08
C THR A 171 -1.99 4.42 13.22
N GLU A 172 -3.05 3.84 13.76
CA GLU A 172 -4.20 4.58 14.31
C GLU A 172 -4.24 4.35 15.84
N PRO A 173 -4.28 5.40 16.67
CA PRO A 173 -4.23 5.26 18.13
C PRO A 173 -5.55 4.71 18.68
N ARG A 174 -5.53 3.47 19.18
CA ARG A 174 -6.66 2.93 19.95
C ARG A 174 -6.71 3.58 21.33
N ASN A 175 -7.49 4.65 21.44
CA ASN A 175 -8.01 5.14 22.71
C ASN A 175 -8.94 4.07 23.30
N ARG A 176 -8.46 3.34 24.32
CA ARG A 176 -9.32 2.54 25.22
C ARG A 176 -9.44 3.29 26.53
N THR A 177 -10.46 4.12 26.62
CA THR A 177 -11.11 4.40 27.90
C THR A 177 -11.61 3.08 28.46
N ARG A 178 -10.96 2.58 29.52
CA ARG A 178 -11.63 1.70 30.49
C ARG A 178 -11.81 2.49 31.76
N SER A 179 -13.07 2.85 32.00
CA SER A 179 -13.57 3.43 33.23
C SER A 179 -13.17 2.60 34.44
N SER A 180 -12.68 3.33 35.42
CA SER A 180 -12.77 3.15 36.88
C SER A 180 -13.80 2.13 37.39
N GLY A 181 -13.34 1.31 38.34
CA GLY A 181 -14.14 0.60 39.35
C GLY A 181 -13.22 0.18 40.51
N PRO A 182 -13.59 0.41 41.79
CA PRO A 182 -12.66 0.50 42.90
C PRO A 182 -12.27 -0.87 43.48
N ARG A 183 -11.05 -0.98 44.01
CA ARG A 183 -10.67 -2.07 44.91
C ARG A 183 -10.80 -1.56 46.34
N LEU A 184 -11.70 -2.17 47.10
CA LEU A 184 -11.47 -2.46 48.51
C LEU A 184 -10.60 -3.71 48.59
#